data_AF-A0A961GDA4-F1
#
_entry.id   AF-A0A961GDA4-F1
#
_cell.length_a   1.000
_cell.length_b   1.000
_cell.length_c   1.000
_cell.angle_alpha   90.00
_cell.angle_beta   90.00
_cell.angle_gamma   90.00
#
_symmetry.space_group_name_H-M   'P 1'
#
loop_
_entity.id
_entity.type
_entity.pdbx_description
1 polymer ?
#
loop_
_entity_poly.entity_id
_entity_poly.type
_entity_poly.pdbx_seq_one_letter_code
_entity_poly.pdbx_strand_id
1 'polypeptide(L)'
;MAEGGTGGGTSGAGDRTPSDAAPAVFNVLLVGVGGQGIVLASDILAEAALESGLDVKKSEIHGMSQRGGPVFSHVRFGPGPVHSPTIPQGEADVIYALERMELLRWAAWARPDRRGAACYVAQDLMPSGVTAYPDGVEDQIGELFGTVVRFDPRAMRDQVSPKVRNVALLGAVSAWAPLEVAAYAAVLPRLCPPGTAEVNLAAFDLGRRLALDTIGAQAATAAGLAGRGR
;
A
#
# COMPACT_ATOMS: atom_id res chain seq x y z
N MET A 1 -2.40 47.92 -55.33
CA MET A 1 -3.66 47.15 -55.18
C MET A 1 -3.33 45.92 -54.38
N ALA A 2 -4.11 45.69 -53.33
CA ALA A 2 -3.85 44.72 -52.28
C ALA A 2 -4.70 43.47 -52.47
N GLU A 3 -4.10 42.30 -52.35
CA GLU A 3 -4.73 41.02 -51.97
C GLU A 3 -3.60 40.23 -51.25
N GLY A 4 -3.68 39.80 -49.99
CA GLY A 4 -4.82 39.44 -49.17
C GLY A 4 -4.90 37.91 -49.08
N GLY A 5 -4.07 37.29 -48.23
CA GLY A 5 -3.98 35.83 -48.13
C GLY A 5 -3.36 35.33 -46.83
N THR A 6 -4.07 35.51 -45.72
CA THR A 6 -3.78 34.95 -44.40
C THR A 6 -4.33 33.52 -44.29
N GLY A 7 -3.45 32.53 -44.14
CA GLY A 7 -3.81 31.15 -43.83
C GLY A 7 -3.29 30.74 -42.45
N GLY A 8 -3.96 31.20 -41.39
CA GLY A 8 -3.72 30.77 -40.02
C GLY A 8 -4.39 29.43 -39.75
N GLY A 9 -3.60 28.35 -39.73
CA GLY A 9 -4.04 27.06 -39.21
C GLY A 9 -3.82 27.03 -37.70
N THR A 10 -4.82 27.40 -36.91
CA THR A 10 -4.82 27.14 -35.47
C THR A 10 -5.28 25.70 -35.24
N SER A 11 -4.33 24.85 -34.86
CA SER A 11 -4.57 23.51 -34.34
C SER A 11 -5.51 23.61 -33.14
N GLY A 12 -6.69 22.98 -33.26
CA GLY A 12 -7.58 22.76 -32.13
C GLY A 12 -6.90 21.81 -31.15
N ALA A 13 -6.26 22.37 -30.14
CA ALA A 13 -5.92 21.65 -28.93
C ALA A 13 -7.25 21.26 -28.27
N GLY A 14 -7.69 20.02 -28.54
CA GLY A 14 -8.81 19.41 -27.86
C GLY A 14 -8.54 19.40 -26.37
N ASP A 15 -9.35 20.18 -25.66
CA ASP A 15 -9.54 20.15 -24.22
C ASP A 15 -9.86 18.72 -23.80
N ARG A 16 -8.83 18.00 -23.32
CA ARG A 16 -9.01 16.73 -22.63
C ARG A 16 -9.01 17.04 -21.15
N THR A 17 -10.19 17.12 -20.58
CA THR A 17 -10.43 17.06 -19.14
C THR A 17 -9.63 15.90 -18.52
N PRO A 18 -8.73 16.15 -17.54
CA PRO A 18 -8.05 15.08 -16.83
C PRO A 18 -8.97 14.58 -15.72
N SER A 19 -9.80 13.59 -16.04
CA SER A 19 -10.58 12.83 -15.07
C SER A 19 -10.60 11.37 -15.53
N ASP A 20 -10.15 10.47 -14.64
CA ASP A 20 -10.10 9.00 -14.74
C ASP A 20 -8.85 8.32 -15.31
N ALA A 21 -7.71 9.00 -15.41
CA ALA A 21 -6.43 8.28 -15.52
C ALA A 21 -6.04 7.73 -14.15
N ALA A 22 -5.74 6.43 -14.07
CA ALA A 22 -5.04 5.85 -12.91
C ALA A 22 -3.82 6.74 -12.57
N PRO A 23 -3.51 6.97 -11.28
CA PRO A 23 -2.42 7.87 -10.92
C PRO A 23 -1.15 7.43 -11.62
N ALA A 24 -0.46 8.37 -12.27
CA ALA A 24 0.76 8.09 -13.06
C ALA A 24 1.86 7.40 -12.23
N VAL A 25 1.81 7.53 -10.91
CA VAL A 25 2.68 6.86 -9.94
C VAL A 25 1.81 6.32 -8.81
N PHE A 26 1.94 5.03 -8.52
CA PHE A 26 1.36 4.37 -7.36
C PHE A 26 2.35 4.42 -6.19
N ASN A 27 1.87 4.85 -5.03
CA ASN A 27 2.66 5.13 -3.84
C ASN A 27 2.25 4.19 -2.70
N VAL A 28 3.19 3.38 -2.22
CA VAL A 28 3.01 2.53 -1.04
C VAL A 28 3.98 2.97 0.04
N LEU A 29 3.43 3.33 1.20
CA LEU A 29 4.21 3.61 2.40
C LEU A 29 4.16 2.39 3.31
N LEU A 30 5.31 1.74 3.50
CA LEU A 30 5.45 0.59 4.38
C LEU A 30 6.05 1.03 5.72
N VAL A 31 5.37 0.75 6.82
CA VAL A 31 5.75 1.21 8.16
C VAL A 31 5.71 0.06 9.17
N GLY A 32 6.48 0.21 10.24
CA GLY A 32 6.54 -0.79 11.29
C GLY A 32 7.69 -0.54 12.25
N VAL A 33 7.97 -1.53 13.06
CA VAL A 33 9.06 -1.54 14.02
C VAL A 33 10.18 -2.46 13.53
N GLY A 34 11.43 -2.08 13.81
CA GLY A 34 12.62 -2.83 13.41
C GLY A 34 12.55 -4.30 13.82
N GLY A 35 12.81 -5.20 12.86
CA GLY A 35 12.74 -6.65 13.01
C GLY A 35 11.46 -7.32 12.47
N GLN A 36 10.45 -6.55 12.04
CA GLN A 36 9.21 -7.11 11.50
C GLN A 36 9.26 -7.44 9.99
N GLY A 37 10.33 -7.07 9.29
CA GLY A 37 10.50 -7.38 7.86
C GLY A 37 9.92 -6.33 6.90
N ILE A 38 9.91 -5.04 7.29
CA ILE A 38 9.51 -3.90 6.44
C ILE A 38 10.41 -3.81 5.20
N VAL A 39 11.72 -3.92 5.38
CA VAL A 39 12.73 -3.85 4.30
C VAL A 39 12.49 -4.93 3.25
N LEU A 40 12.35 -6.18 3.69
CA LEU A 40 12.05 -7.30 2.80
C LEU A 40 10.73 -7.10 2.05
N ALA A 41 9.67 -6.63 2.72
CA ALA A 41 8.39 -6.37 2.07
C ALA A 41 8.49 -5.25 1.02
N SER A 42 9.25 -4.19 1.30
CA SER A 42 9.44 -3.10 0.33
C SER A 42 10.33 -3.50 -0.83
N ASP A 43 11.34 -4.35 -0.61
CA ASP A 43 12.16 -4.94 -1.68
C ASP A 43 11.32 -5.83 -2.60
N ILE A 44 10.49 -6.71 -2.04
CA ILE A 44 9.59 -7.56 -2.84
C ILE A 44 8.65 -6.71 -3.70
N LEU A 45 8.07 -5.65 -3.13
CA LEU A 45 7.18 -4.75 -3.87
C LEU A 45 7.92 -4.01 -5.00
N ALA A 46 9.10 -3.46 -4.70
CA ALA A 46 9.90 -2.74 -5.68
C ALA A 46 10.36 -3.66 -6.83
N GLU A 47 10.83 -4.86 -6.50
CA GLU A 47 11.26 -5.86 -7.48
C GLU A 47 10.08 -6.39 -8.30
N ALA A 48 8.90 -6.58 -7.71
CA ALA A 48 7.69 -6.94 -8.47
C ALA A 48 7.26 -5.83 -9.44
N ALA A 49 7.42 -4.56 -9.05
CA ALA A 49 7.18 -3.43 -9.94
C ALA A 49 8.22 -3.35 -11.08
N LEU A 50 9.49 -3.62 -10.79
CA LEU A 50 10.55 -3.71 -11.81
C LEU A 50 10.31 -4.87 -12.79
N GLU A 51 9.91 -6.04 -12.29
CA GLU A 51 9.53 -7.21 -13.10
C GLU A 51 8.36 -6.88 -14.04
N SER A 52 7.49 -5.95 -13.63
CA SER A 52 6.37 -5.44 -14.43
C SER A 52 6.77 -4.33 -15.42
N GLY A 53 8.07 -4.02 -15.53
CA GLY A 53 8.60 -3.03 -16.47
C GLY A 53 8.34 -1.56 -16.10
N LEU A 54 8.03 -1.28 -14.83
CA LEU A 54 7.74 0.07 -14.36
C LEU A 54 9.02 0.81 -13.94
N ASP A 55 9.02 2.15 -13.98
CA ASP A 55 10.05 2.91 -13.27
C ASP A 55 9.73 2.88 -11.78
N VAL A 56 10.75 2.58 -10.97
CA VAL A 56 10.62 2.41 -9.53
C VAL A 56 11.59 3.32 -8.81
N LYS A 57 11.14 3.92 -7.72
CA LYS A 57 11.99 4.59 -6.73
C LYS A 57 11.61 4.13 -5.34
N LYS A 58 12.62 3.71 -4.58
CA LYS A 58 12.50 3.31 -3.19
C LYS A 58 13.36 4.22 -2.34
N SER A 59 12.80 4.71 -1.23
CA SER A 59 13.56 5.32 -0.13
C SER A 59 13.29 4.52 1.13
N GLU A 60 14.31 4.31 1.94
CA GLU A 60 14.20 3.58 3.19
C GLU A 60 14.90 4.38 4.28
N ILE A 61 14.24 4.48 5.43
CA ILE A 61 14.84 5.03 6.64
C ILE A 61 14.67 3.99 7.74
N HIS A 62 15.80 3.47 8.18
CA HIS A 62 15.93 2.74 9.42
C HIS A 62 16.48 3.69 10.49
N GLY A 63 15.82 3.82 11.64
CA GLY A 63 16.43 4.52 12.78
C GLY A 63 17.78 3.90 13.15
N MET A 64 18.62 4.63 13.90
CA MET A 64 19.93 4.12 14.38
C MET A 64 19.80 2.81 15.20
N SER A 65 18.60 2.49 15.68
CA SER A 65 18.28 1.19 16.29
C SER A 65 17.63 0.26 15.28
N GLN A 66 18.39 -0.71 14.77
CA GLN A 66 17.89 -1.76 13.87
C GLN A 66 16.85 -2.71 14.51
N ARG A 67 16.60 -2.57 15.83
CA ARG A 67 15.62 -3.35 16.59
C ARG A 67 14.80 -2.42 17.50
N GLY A 68 13.47 -2.51 17.42
CA GLY A 68 12.57 -1.79 18.33
C GLY A 68 12.31 -0.31 18.01
N GLY A 69 13.01 0.29 17.04
CA GLY A 69 12.73 1.65 16.57
C GLY A 69 11.79 1.69 15.36
N PRO A 70 11.22 2.86 15.01
CA PRO A 70 10.42 3.02 13.81
C PRO A 70 11.25 2.77 12.56
N VAL A 71 10.67 2.02 11.62
CA VAL A 71 11.24 1.70 10.31
C VAL A 71 10.18 1.96 9.26
N PHE A 72 10.55 2.67 8.21
CA PHE A 72 9.63 2.96 7.10
C PHE A 72 10.33 2.93 5.76
N SER A 73 9.56 2.61 4.73
CA SER A 73 10.00 2.62 3.34
C SER A 73 8.93 3.21 2.44
N HIS A 74 9.37 4.15 1.60
CA HIS A 74 8.60 4.71 0.51
C HIS A 74 8.88 3.87 -0.74
N VAL A 75 7.83 3.34 -1.37
CA VAL A 75 7.93 2.65 -2.66
C VAL A 75 6.99 3.34 -3.63
N ARG A 76 7.55 3.82 -4.75
CA ARG A 76 6.85 4.59 -5.77
C ARG A 76 7.13 3.97 -7.13
N PHE A 77 6.09 3.70 -7.90
CA PHE A 77 6.26 3.07 -9.20
C PHE A 77 5.17 3.46 -10.19
N GLY A 78 5.50 3.49 -11.47
CA GLY A 78 4.54 3.84 -12.52
C GLY A 78 5.07 3.57 -13.93
N PRO A 79 4.21 3.67 -14.96
CA PRO A 79 4.58 3.42 -16.35
C PRO A 79 5.52 4.50 -16.93
N GLY A 80 5.62 5.66 -16.29
CA GLY A 80 6.51 6.76 -16.67
C GLY A 80 7.55 7.07 -15.60
N PRO A 81 8.45 8.04 -15.86
CA PRO A 81 9.53 8.40 -14.93
C PRO A 81 9.00 8.84 -13.55
N VAL A 82 9.54 8.22 -12.50
CA VAL A 82 9.33 8.56 -11.10
C VAL A 82 10.49 9.44 -10.64
N HIS A 83 10.23 10.72 -10.42
CA HIS A 83 11.28 11.72 -10.21
C HIS A 83 11.80 11.84 -8.77
N SER A 84 11.13 11.22 -7.79
CA SER A 84 11.53 11.29 -6.38
C SER A 84 11.35 9.94 -5.69
N PRO A 85 12.26 9.55 -4.78
CA PRO A 85 12.15 8.31 -4.01
C PRO A 85 11.28 8.43 -2.75
N THR A 86 10.84 9.64 -2.38
CA THR A 86 10.00 9.88 -1.20
C THR A 86 8.55 10.17 -1.61
N ILE A 87 7.59 9.69 -0.82
CA ILE A 87 6.16 9.96 -1.03
C ILE A 87 5.83 11.28 -0.32
N PRO A 88 5.30 12.29 -1.03
CA PRO A 88 4.80 13.49 -0.40
C PRO A 88 3.66 13.17 0.58
N GLN A 89 3.55 13.97 1.63
CA GLN A 89 2.44 13.82 2.58
C GLN A 89 1.10 14.04 1.85
N GLY A 90 0.10 13.19 2.11
CA GLY A 90 -1.19 13.22 1.43
C GLY A 90 -1.22 12.48 0.08
N GLU A 91 -0.17 11.76 -0.31
CA GLU A 91 -0.09 11.08 -1.61
C GLU A 91 0.04 9.55 -1.56
N ALA A 92 0.11 8.92 -0.38
CA ALA A 92 0.15 7.47 -0.29
C ALA A 92 -1.20 6.86 -0.68
N ASP A 93 -1.19 6.02 -1.71
CA ASP A 93 -2.36 5.25 -2.15
C ASP A 93 -2.67 4.14 -1.14
N VAL A 94 -1.63 3.49 -0.63
CA VAL A 94 -1.73 2.44 0.40
C VAL A 94 -0.71 2.69 1.51
N ILE A 95 -1.16 2.61 2.77
CA ILE A 95 -0.27 2.44 3.91
C ILE A 95 -0.31 0.98 4.37
N TYR A 96 0.85 0.33 4.36
CA TYR A 96 1.09 -0.99 4.89
C TYR A 96 1.73 -0.85 6.27
N ALA A 97 1.17 -1.46 7.32
CA ALA A 97 1.69 -1.29 8.67
C ALA A 97 1.79 -2.61 9.45
N LEU A 98 2.97 -2.94 9.96
CA LEU A 98 3.17 -4.15 10.78
C LEU A 98 2.83 -3.99 12.27
N GLU A 99 2.32 -2.82 12.63
CA GLU A 99 1.87 -2.46 13.97
C GLU A 99 0.83 -1.33 13.83
N ARG A 100 -0.20 -1.32 14.68
CA ARG A 100 -1.37 -0.44 14.53
C ARG A 100 -1.10 1.02 14.90
N MET A 101 -0.23 1.31 15.89
CA MET A 101 0.16 2.68 16.22
C MET A 101 1.09 3.27 15.15
N GLU A 102 1.93 2.45 14.52
CA GLU A 102 2.70 2.87 13.34
C GLU A 102 1.77 3.33 12.22
N LEU A 103 0.64 2.63 11.97
CA LEU A 103 -0.34 3.09 10.99
C LEU A 103 -0.87 4.50 11.32
N LEU A 104 -1.30 4.73 12.57
CA LEU A 104 -1.81 6.04 12.99
C LEU A 104 -0.75 7.14 12.90
N ARG A 105 0.49 6.86 13.29
CA ARG A 105 1.58 7.85 13.22
C ARG A 105 1.83 8.35 11.81
N TRP A 106 1.66 7.46 10.82
CA TRP A 106 1.89 7.76 9.42
C TRP A 106 0.62 8.08 8.63
N ALA A 107 -0.56 8.09 9.26
CA ALA A 107 -1.84 8.26 8.59
C ALA A 107 -1.93 9.56 7.78
N ALA A 108 -1.25 10.63 8.19
CA ALA A 108 -1.22 11.90 7.47
C ALA A 108 -0.58 11.81 6.06
N TRP A 109 0.14 10.74 5.75
CA TRP A 109 0.67 10.48 4.40
C TRP A 109 -0.38 9.90 3.45
N ALA A 110 -1.43 9.30 3.98
CA ALA A 110 -2.50 8.73 3.17
C ALA A 110 -3.20 9.83 2.36
N ARG A 111 -3.69 9.48 1.17
CA ARG A 111 -4.53 10.41 0.42
C ARG A 111 -5.71 10.90 1.27
N PRO A 112 -5.98 12.21 1.29
CA PRO A 112 -7.04 12.79 2.10
C PRO A 112 -8.43 12.37 1.62
N ASP A 113 -9.45 12.76 2.37
CA ASP A 113 -10.86 12.47 2.09
C ASP A 113 -11.16 10.97 1.97
N ARG A 114 -10.44 10.16 2.75
CA ARG A 114 -10.55 8.69 2.75
C ARG A 114 -10.25 8.04 1.40
N ARG A 115 -9.50 8.71 0.52
CA ARG A 115 -9.05 8.12 -0.76
C ARG A 115 -7.86 7.16 -0.58
N GLY A 116 -7.15 7.23 0.54
CA GLY A 116 -6.10 6.27 0.88
C GLY A 116 -6.67 4.97 1.45
N ALA A 117 -6.03 3.85 1.11
CA ALA A 117 -6.28 2.56 1.72
C ALA A 117 -5.21 2.22 2.77
N ALA A 118 -5.54 1.30 3.67
CA ALA A 118 -4.60 0.76 4.64
C ALA A 118 -4.73 -0.75 4.80
N CYS A 119 -3.61 -1.40 5.08
CA CYS A 119 -3.61 -2.74 5.66
C CYS A 119 -2.66 -2.77 6.84
N TYR A 120 -3.06 -3.39 7.95
CA TYR A 120 -2.22 -3.42 9.14
C TYR A 120 -2.37 -4.69 9.97
N VAL A 121 -1.34 -4.96 10.77
CA VAL A 121 -1.38 -5.97 11.82
C VAL A 121 -1.93 -5.34 13.10
N ALA A 122 -3.06 -5.85 13.59
CA ALA A 122 -3.64 -5.50 14.89
C ALA A 122 -2.86 -6.14 16.05
N GLN A 123 -1.60 -5.75 16.19
CA GLN A 123 -0.71 -6.18 17.26
C GLN A 123 -0.25 -4.96 18.05
N ASP A 124 -0.22 -5.12 19.38
CA ASP A 124 0.47 -4.19 20.27
C ASP A 124 1.94 -4.52 20.39
N LEU A 125 2.76 -3.48 20.24
CA LEU A 125 4.15 -3.53 20.65
C LEU A 125 4.38 -2.44 21.70
N MET A 126 4.43 -2.85 22.96
CA MET A 126 4.64 -1.96 24.10
C MET A 126 6.13 -1.57 24.19
N PRO A 127 6.48 -0.28 24.03
CA PRO A 127 7.81 0.18 24.40
C PRO A 127 8.03 0.05 25.90
N SER A 128 9.29 -0.08 26.32
CA SER A 128 9.66 -0.07 27.73
C SER A 128 9.14 1.18 28.44
N GLY A 129 8.42 1.00 29.55
CA GLY A 129 7.86 2.10 30.35
C GLY A 129 6.46 2.55 29.95
N VAL A 130 5.92 2.05 28.82
CA VAL A 130 4.51 2.25 28.48
C VAL A 130 3.69 1.15 29.16
N THR A 131 2.59 1.52 29.83
CA THR A 131 1.78 0.60 30.65
C THR A 131 0.46 0.21 30.00
N ALA A 132 -0.05 1.01 29.05
CA ALA A 132 -1.25 0.71 28.28
C ALA A 132 -1.13 1.23 26.84
N TYR A 133 -1.77 0.53 25.89
CA TYR A 133 -2.00 1.07 24.56
C TYR A 133 -3.15 2.07 24.60
N PRO A 134 -3.14 3.13 23.77
CA PRO A 134 -4.28 4.02 23.63
C PRO A 134 -5.55 3.25 23.22
N ASP A 135 -6.69 3.64 23.81
CA ASP A 135 -8.01 3.16 23.39
C ASP A 135 -8.45 3.85 22.09
N GLY A 136 -9.45 3.28 21.40
CA GLY A 136 -10.06 3.89 20.21
C GLY A 136 -9.21 3.84 18.93
N VAL A 137 -8.06 3.16 18.94
CA VAL A 137 -7.15 3.06 17.77
C VAL A 137 -7.86 2.51 16.53
N GLU A 138 -8.68 1.48 16.70
CA GLU A 138 -9.40 0.85 15.59
C GLU A 138 -10.44 1.80 14.96
N ASP A 139 -11.14 2.58 15.79
CA ASP A 139 -12.14 3.55 15.34
C ASP A 139 -11.46 4.70 14.57
N GLN A 140 -10.36 5.22 15.11
CA GLN A 140 -9.55 6.24 14.44
C GLN A 140 -9.06 5.77 13.06
N ILE A 141 -8.56 4.52 12.96
CA ILE A 141 -8.17 3.94 11.67
C ILE A 141 -9.38 3.90 10.72
N GLY A 142 -10.55 3.47 11.20
CA GLY A 142 -11.77 3.41 10.40
C GLY A 142 -12.24 4.76 9.86
N GLU A 143 -11.95 5.86 10.55
CA GLU A 143 -12.29 7.23 10.13
C GLU A 143 -11.32 7.81 9.09
N LEU A 144 -10.04 7.43 9.16
CA LEU A 144 -8.96 8.03 8.36
C LEU A 144 -8.87 7.46 6.93
N PHE A 145 -9.25 6.21 6.73
CA PHE A 145 -9.06 5.50 5.47
C PHE A 145 -10.40 5.10 4.82
N GLY A 146 -10.39 4.94 3.48
CA GLY A 146 -11.58 4.48 2.75
C GLY A 146 -11.79 2.99 2.88
N THR A 147 -10.70 2.24 2.70
CA THR A 147 -10.67 0.79 2.79
C THR A 147 -9.54 0.37 3.72
N VAL A 148 -9.89 -0.48 4.69
CA VAL A 148 -8.97 -0.94 5.74
C VAL A 148 -9.01 -2.45 5.81
N VAL A 149 -7.87 -3.09 5.59
CA VAL A 149 -7.69 -4.53 5.79
C VAL A 149 -6.97 -4.76 7.11
N ARG A 150 -7.73 -5.19 8.11
CA ARG A 150 -7.19 -5.55 9.41
C ARG A 150 -6.72 -7.01 9.41
N PHE A 151 -5.46 -7.22 9.75
CA PHE A 151 -4.89 -8.53 10.00
C PHE A 151 -4.81 -8.76 11.52
N ASP A 152 -5.60 -9.70 12.05
CA ASP A 152 -5.56 -10.07 13.47
C ASP A 152 -4.67 -11.32 13.69
N PRO A 153 -3.48 -11.18 14.29
CA PRO A 153 -2.58 -12.31 14.50
C PRO A 153 -3.18 -13.43 15.35
N ARG A 154 -4.09 -13.12 16.27
CA ARG A 154 -4.70 -14.11 17.16
C ARG A 154 -5.71 -14.97 16.41
N ALA A 155 -6.50 -14.34 15.55
CA ALA A 155 -7.47 -15.02 14.69
C ALA A 155 -6.78 -15.84 13.59
N MET A 156 -5.60 -15.40 13.14
CA MET A 156 -4.90 -16.00 12.00
C MET A 156 -3.72 -16.88 12.37
N ARG A 157 -3.50 -17.16 13.66
CA ARG A 157 -2.32 -17.89 14.17
C ARG A 157 -2.10 -19.26 13.53
N ASP A 158 -3.19 -19.95 13.15
CA ASP A 158 -3.16 -21.29 12.58
C ASP A 158 -3.03 -21.29 11.05
N GLN A 159 -3.11 -20.10 10.43
CA GLN A 159 -3.04 -19.91 8.97
C GLN A 159 -1.75 -19.22 8.54
N VAL A 160 -1.22 -18.31 9.37
CA VAL A 160 -0.04 -17.49 9.07
C VAL A 160 0.89 -17.46 10.25
N SER A 161 2.08 -18.02 10.08
CA SER A 161 3.12 -17.92 11.10
C SER A 161 3.65 -16.48 11.20
N PRO A 162 4.14 -16.03 12.38
CA PRO A 162 4.74 -14.71 12.53
C PRO A 162 5.88 -14.40 11.55
N LYS A 163 6.58 -15.43 11.05
CA LYS A 163 7.74 -15.29 10.15
C LYS A 163 7.39 -14.83 8.73
N VAL A 164 6.15 -15.04 8.29
CA VAL A 164 5.68 -14.70 6.93
C VAL A 164 4.54 -13.70 6.94
N ARG A 165 4.25 -13.11 8.10
CA ARG A 165 3.15 -12.14 8.26
C ARG A 165 3.36 -10.89 7.41
N ASN A 166 4.60 -10.46 7.26
CA ASN A 166 4.94 -9.35 6.37
C ASN A 166 4.57 -9.64 4.92
N VAL A 167 4.83 -10.86 4.45
CA VAL A 167 4.44 -11.29 3.11
C VAL A 167 2.93 -11.44 2.98
N ALA A 168 2.23 -11.93 4.01
CA ALA A 168 0.77 -11.94 4.00
C ALA A 168 0.20 -10.52 3.84
N LEU A 169 0.66 -9.58 4.65
CA LEU A 169 0.16 -8.21 4.56
C LEU A 169 0.57 -7.55 3.21
N LEU A 170 1.68 -7.95 2.60
CA LEU A 170 2.07 -7.50 1.26
C LEU A 170 1.11 -8.08 0.18
N GLY A 171 0.65 -9.30 0.39
CA GLY A 171 -0.46 -9.88 -0.38
C GLY A 171 -1.70 -8.99 -0.37
N ALA A 172 -2.06 -8.40 0.77
CA ALA A 172 -3.17 -7.45 0.83
C ALA A 172 -2.90 -6.22 -0.05
N VAL A 173 -1.69 -5.64 0.00
CA VAL A 173 -1.30 -4.50 -0.85
C VAL A 173 -1.54 -4.76 -2.34
N SER A 174 -1.29 -5.99 -2.79
CA SER A 174 -1.47 -6.38 -4.20
C SER A 174 -2.92 -6.22 -4.71
N ALA A 175 -3.91 -6.16 -3.83
CA ALA A 175 -5.31 -5.94 -4.22
C ALA A 175 -5.57 -4.52 -4.73
N TRP A 176 -4.74 -3.55 -4.35
CA TRP A 176 -4.81 -2.17 -4.83
C TRP A 176 -3.69 -1.81 -5.81
N ALA A 177 -2.50 -2.40 -5.63
CA ALA A 177 -1.35 -2.12 -6.49
C ALA A 177 -1.64 -2.58 -7.94
N PRO A 178 -1.34 -1.75 -8.96
CA PRO A 178 -1.54 -2.08 -10.36
C PRO A 178 -0.42 -3.00 -10.88
N LEU A 179 -0.23 -4.14 -10.21
CA LEU A 179 0.80 -5.14 -10.50
C LEU A 179 0.17 -6.52 -10.61
N GLU A 180 0.64 -7.30 -11.57
CA GLU A 180 0.19 -8.68 -11.74
C GLU A 180 0.68 -9.56 -10.60
N VAL A 181 -0.16 -10.49 -10.14
CA VAL A 181 0.20 -11.46 -9.09
C VAL A 181 1.44 -12.28 -9.48
N ALA A 182 1.59 -12.57 -10.78
CA ALA A 182 2.73 -13.29 -11.32
C ALA A 182 4.07 -12.59 -11.04
N ALA A 183 4.11 -11.24 -11.00
CA ALA A 183 5.33 -10.49 -10.71
C ALA A 183 5.79 -10.73 -9.26
N TYR A 184 4.86 -10.72 -8.31
CA TYR A 184 5.17 -11.08 -6.92
C TYR A 184 5.62 -12.54 -6.79
N ALA A 185 4.92 -13.45 -7.49
CA ALA A 185 5.25 -14.87 -7.46
C ALA A 185 6.64 -15.20 -8.03
N ALA A 186 7.10 -14.44 -9.03
CA ALA A 186 8.44 -14.56 -9.59
C ALA A 186 9.54 -14.07 -8.62
N VAL A 187 9.25 -13.04 -7.83
CA VAL A 187 10.21 -12.37 -6.96
C VAL A 187 10.31 -13.01 -5.57
N LEU A 188 9.20 -13.48 -5.01
CA LEU A 188 9.15 -14.04 -3.65
C LEU A 188 10.19 -15.16 -3.42
N PRO A 189 10.34 -16.18 -4.28
CA PRO A 189 11.34 -17.23 -4.08
C PRO A 189 12.79 -16.76 -4.11
N ARG A 190 13.06 -15.62 -4.78
CA ARG A 190 14.41 -15.03 -4.89
C ARG A 190 14.81 -14.25 -3.64
N LEU A 191 13.86 -13.52 -3.03
CA LEU A 191 14.13 -12.60 -1.93
C LEU A 191 13.84 -13.20 -0.55
N CYS A 192 12.88 -14.12 -0.46
CA CYS A 192 12.58 -14.80 0.80
C CYS A 192 13.70 -15.78 1.17
N PRO A 193 13.86 -16.12 2.47
CA PRO A 193 14.85 -17.10 2.91
C PRO A 193 14.77 -18.42 2.14
N PRO A 194 15.91 -19.07 1.82
CA PRO A 194 15.93 -20.34 1.10
C PRO A 194 15.04 -21.40 1.75
N GLY A 195 14.30 -22.17 0.94
CA GLY A 195 13.38 -23.21 1.41
C GLY A 195 12.07 -22.69 1.99
N THR A 196 11.80 -21.38 1.95
CA THR A 196 10.55 -20.79 2.48
C THR A 196 9.59 -20.28 1.39
N ALA A 197 9.86 -20.54 0.11
CA ALA A 197 9.07 -20.01 -1.01
C ALA A 197 7.58 -20.39 -0.91
N GLU A 198 7.27 -21.66 -0.68
CA GLU A 198 5.89 -22.16 -0.62
C GLU A 198 5.07 -21.47 0.48
N VAL A 199 5.62 -21.39 1.70
CA VAL A 199 4.92 -20.76 2.83
C VAL A 199 4.76 -19.24 2.64
N ASN A 200 5.69 -18.57 1.95
CA ASN A 200 5.56 -17.15 1.63
C ASN A 200 4.53 -16.90 0.54
N LEU A 201 4.48 -17.73 -0.51
CA LEU A 201 3.45 -17.65 -1.55
C LEU A 201 2.05 -17.90 -0.96
N ALA A 202 1.89 -18.93 -0.14
CA ALA A 202 0.62 -19.21 0.53
C ALA A 202 0.18 -18.06 1.46
N ALA A 203 1.12 -17.45 2.18
CA ALA A 203 0.86 -16.27 3.01
C ALA A 203 0.42 -15.07 2.17
N PHE A 204 1.14 -14.77 1.08
CA PHE A 204 0.79 -13.73 0.13
C PHE A 204 -0.63 -13.91 -0.42
N ASP A 205 -0.95 -15.10 -0.92
CA ASP A 205 -2.27 -15.38 -1.48
C ASP A 205 -3.39 -15.24 -0.46
N LEU A 206 -3.15 -15.65 0.80
CA LEU A 206 -4.13 -15.47 1.87
C LEU A 206 -4.39 -13.99 2.15
N GLY A 207 -3.33 -13.18 2.27
CA GLY A 207 -3.50 -11.75 2.50
C GLY A 207 -4.19 -11.04 1.35
N ARG A 208 -3.89 -11.44 0.10
CA ARG A 208 -4.58 -10.95 -1.09
C ARG A 208 -6.07 -11.27 -1.04
N ARG A 209 -6.44 -12.54 -0.75
CA ARG A 209 -7.85 -12.94 -0.63
C ARG A 209 -8.59 -12.12 0.41
N LEU A 210 -8.01 -11.96 1.61
CA LEU A 210 -8.61 -11.15 2.67
C LEU A 210 -8.86 -9.70 2.23
N ALA A 211 -7.93 -9.11 1.49
CA ALA A 211 -8.12 -7.76 0.96
C ALA A 211 -9.25 -7.70 -0.07
N LEU A 212 -9.30 -8.63 -1.01
CA LEU A 212 -10.37 -8.71 -2.02
C LEU A 212 -11.75 -8.91 -1.38
N ASP A 213 -11.85 -9.79 -0.38
CA ASP A 213 -13.10 -10.02 0.37
C ASP A 213 -13.55 -8.75 1.10
N THR A 214 -12.61 -8.04 1.74
CA THR A 214 -12.89 -6.78 2.45
C THR A 214 -13.37 -5.69 1.49
N ILE A 215 -12.65 -5.49 0.38
CA ILE A 215 -13.01 -4.52 -0.66
C ILE A 215 -14.39 -4.84 -1.23
N GLY A 216 -14.65 -6.11 -1.54
CA GLY A 216 -15.95 -6.57 -2.04
C GLY A 216 -17.10 -6.34 -1.06
N ALA A 217 -16.90 -6.64 0.22
CA ALA A 217 -17.91 -6.43 1.26
C ALA A 217 -18.25 -4.94 1.46
N GLN A 218 -17.25 -4.06 1.42
CA GLN A 218 -17.47 -2.61 1.50
C GLN A 218 -18.24 -2.08 0.28
N ALA A 219 -17.89 -2.53 -0.93
CA ALA A 219 -18.59 -2.15 -2.16
C ALA A 219 -20.07 -2.57 -2.14
N ALA A 220 -20.35 -3.80 -1.68
CA ALA A 220 -21.72 -4.30 -1.54
C ALA A 220 -22.54 -3.48 -0.52
N THR A 221 -21.93 -3.09 0.60
CA THR A 221 -22.57 -2.25 1.62
C THR A 221 -22.93 -0.86 1.08
N ALA A 222 -22.00 -0.22 0.35
CA ALA A 222 -22.23 1.07 -0.28
C ALA A 222 -23.37 1.02 -1.32
N ALA A 223 -23.41 -0.03 -2.15
CA ALA A 223 -24.47 -0.22 -3.14
C ALA A 223 -25.85 -0.45 -2.49
N GLY A 224 -25.91 -1.22 -1.40
CA GLY A 224 -27.14 -1.48 -0.66
C GLY A 224 -27.73 -0.23 0.01
N LEU A 225 -26.88 0.69 0.48
CA LEU A 225 -27.31 1.99 1.02
C LEU A 225 -27.85 2.92 -0.07
N ALA A 226 -27.21 2.95 -1.24
CA ALA A 226 -27.67 3.77 -2.38
C ALA A 226 -29.02 3.30 -2.97
N GLY A 227 -29.32 1.99 -2.90
CA GLY A 227 -30.57 1.41 -3.40
C GLY A 227 -31.79 1.63 -2.50
N ARG A 228 -31.60 1.98 -1.22
CA ARG A 228 -32.70 2.22 -0.25
C ARG A 228 -33.16 3.68 -0.19
N GLY A 229 -32.49 4.59 -0.90
CA GLY A 229 -32.81 6.01 -0.96
C GLY A 229 -33.60 6.45 -2.20
N ARG A 230 -34.15 5.51 -2.97
CA ARG A 230 -35.00 5.78 -4.14
C ARG A 230 -36.44 5.34 -3.89
#